data_AF-A0A1E3W081-F1
#
_entry.id   AF-A0A1E3W081-F1
#
_cell.length_a   1.000
_cell.length_b   1.000
_cell.length_c   1.000
_cell.angle_alpha   90.00
_cell.angle_beta   90.00
_cell.angle_gamma   90.00
#
_symmetry.space_group_name_H-M   'P 1'
#
loop_
_entity.id
_entity.type
_entity.pdbx_description
1 polymer ?
#
loop_
_entity_poly.entity_id
_entity_poly.type
_entity_poly.pdbx_seq_one_letter_code
_entity_poly.pdbx_strand_id
1 'polypeptide(L)'
;MRGKVLAARKLVLLPVLVLGAASAAAEDASAPALEDAVVVLDASKSMSGKIGDTAKIDTVRAALAKALSKEADKRALGLVAFGNGKSDSCADIEALAEPGTVTAATAPTLLESVEPKGKAPVASAIGAAAMLGGMGTPLNIVLIADGGDNCEADPCATAEALKEKHKDLRIHVVGLSDKPDDVQPLACLANTTGGKFVAATNGAGFEIALGAVFADIDASAEATMAAVPPAAMPPRTSSAPAISRLSAPGESAVTKSGGSSSVNTAESIIAVLPPDPVPTPPAEPVPVSFHALVTEGGPRLQSGLIWRIYSTETEADGGFTLISTHREAAPSTTLLPGEYLVNAAYGLSNLTKKIRVEGGVTRDEAFILNTGGLMLRAVLADGVECPEGDVDFDIQSDEQDQFGKRETILADAKPNRVVRLNAGAYHIQSLYGDANANVGVDVTVEPGRITQATIKHTGAKITFRLVQAAGGEALADTKWQILTSAGDNVKANVGALPTHILAAGSYAVVAEHDGQSYSRKFSIEPGSDKQIEVAIEDGPISAEALQALLDPPEAPRPGTGGLAGEGPGGFDGFSTPADPNAPLLNPGALLRPSR
;
A
#
# COMPACT_ATOMS: atom_id res chain seq x y z
N MET A 1 31.89 -7.42 -70.98
CA MET A 1 33.00 -6.93 -71.83
C MET A 1 33.14 -5.43 -71.65
N ARG A 2 34.38 -4.96 -71.42
CA ARG A 2 34.97 -3.64 -71.79
C ARG A 2 34.07 -2.40 -71.55
N GLY A 3 34.44 -1.41 -70.76
CA GLY A 3 35.75 -0.77 -70.67
C GLY A 3 35.54 0.75 -70.77
N LYS A 4 36.22 1.48 -69.88
CA LYS A 4 36.29 2.94 -69.71
C LYS A 4 36.48 3.71 -71.03
N VAL A 5 35.96 4.94 -71.12
CA VAL A 5 36.69 6.07 -71.74
C VAL A 5 36.41 7.38 -71.00
N LEU A 6 37.51 8.00 -70.58
CA LEU A 6 37.69 9.35 -70.04
C LEU A 6 37.60 10.39 -71.16
N ALA A 7 37.02 11.57 -70.91
CA ALA A 7 37.36 12.77 -71.67
C ALA A 7 37.38 13.99 -70.73
N ALA A 8 38.58 14.52 -70.54
CA ALA A 8 38.89 15.70 -69.76
C ALA A 8 38.63 16.99 -70.57
N ARG A 9 38.19 18.05 -69.89
CA ARG A 9 38.39 19.44 -70.34
C ARG A 9 38.76 20.33 -69.15
N LYS A 10 40.00 20.81 -69.19
CA LYS A 10 40.51 22.05 -68.54
C LYS A 10 39.66 23.24 -69.03
N LEU A 11 39.54 24.42 -68.44
CA LEU A 11 40.32 25.29 -67.53
C LEU A 11 39.29 26.42 -67.16
N VAL A 12 39.26 27.05 -65.99
CA VAL A 12 39.94 28.33 -65.67
C VAL A 12 39.52 28.72 -64.24
N LEU A 13 40.53 29.11 -63.45
CA LEU A 13 40.48 29.55 -62.05
C LEU A 13 40.00 31.01 -61.95
N LEU A 14 39.08 31.30 -61.04
CA LEU A 14 38.90 32.62 -60.41
C LEU A 14 39.08 32.45 -58.88
N PRO A 15 39.75 33.37 -58.16
CA PRO A 15 39.96 33.23 -56.73
C PRO A 15 38.71 33.66 -55.99
N VAL A 16 37.96 32.71 -55.43
CA VAL A 16 36.89 33.01 -54.48
C VAL A 16 37.49 33.08 -53.08
N LEU A 17 37.43 34.28 -52.52
CA LEU A 17 37.81 34.63 -51.16
C LEU A 17 37.02 33.75 -50.18
N VAL A 18 37.74 33.00 -49.33
CA VAL A 18 37.17 32.19 -48.25
C VAL A 18 36.59 33.14 -47.20
N LEU A 19 35.26 33.27 -47.17
CA LEU A 19 34.52 33.68 -45.99
C LEU A 19 34.04 32.40 -45.31
N GLY A 20 34.73 31.99 -44.24
CA GLY A 20 34.26 30.93 -43.36
C GLY A 20 33.03 31.41 -42.60
N ALA A 21 31.85 31.13 -43.13
CA ALA A 21 30.63 31.09 -42.35
C ALA A 21 30.66 29.77 -41.57
N ALA A 22 31.11 29.81 -40.32
CA ALA A 22 30.78 28.77 -39.37
C ALA A 22 29.25 28.80 -39.21
N SER A 23 28.56 27.80 -39.76
CA SER A 23 27.22 27.46 -39.30
C SER A 23 27.36 27.16 -37.82
N ALA A 24 26.88 28.08 -36.97
CA ALA A 24 26.41 27.72 -35.66
C ALA A 24 25.28 26.72 -35.91
N ALA A 25 25.57 25.43 -35.73
CA ALA A 25 24.53 24.47 -35.45
C ALA A 25 23.90 24.94 -34.14
N ALA A 26 22.73 25.56 -34.24
CA ALA A 26 21.83 25.61 -33.11
C ALA A 26 21.48 24.15 -32.83
N GLU A 27 22.10 23.59 -31.79
CA GLU A 27 21.55 22.42 -31.12
C GLU A 27 20.21 22.87 -30.56
N ASP A 28 19.14 22.53 -31.30
CA ASP A 28 17.79 22.51 -30.78
C ASP A 28 17.80 21.52 -29.63
N ALA A 29 17.79 22.04 -28.41
CA ALA A 29 17.66 21.23 -27.21
C ALA A 29 16.24 20.65 -27.20
N SER A 30 16.08 19.50 -27.84
CA SER A 30 14.85 18.70 -27.78
C SER A 30 14.51 18.48 -26.30
N ALA A 31 13.33 18.94 -25.90
CA ALA A 31 12.73 18.59 -24.62
C ALA A 31 12.71 17.05 -24.45
N PRO A 32 12.82 16.54 -23.22
CA PRO A 32 12.77 15.11 -22.95
C PRO A 32 11.45 14.51 -23.46
N ALA A 33 11.52 13.39 -24.19
CA ALA A 33 10.34 12.66 -24.63
C ALA A 33 9.66 12.04 -23.40
N LEU A 34 8.44 12.48 -23.11
CA LEU A 34 7.64 12.00 -21.99
C LEU A 34 7.17 10.56 -22.26
N GLU A 35 7.14 9.72 -21.22
CA GLU A 35 6.79 8.30 -21.35
C GLU A 35 5.36 8.10 -21.87
N ASP A 36 5.18 7.14 -22.77
CA ASP A 36 3.88 6.82 -23.37
C ASP A 36 2.92 6.22 -22.33
N ALA A 37 1.62 6.45 -22.54
CA ALA A 37 0.61 5.97 -21.62
C ALA A 37 -0.61 5.38 -22.35
N VAL A 38 -1.11 4.24 -21.87
CA VAL A 38 -2.36 3.63 -22.32
C VAL A 38 -3.41 3.81 -21.24
N VAL A 39 -4.47 4.55 -21.55
CA VAL A 39 -5.61 4.73 -20.66
C VAL A 39 -6.58 3.57 -20.83
N VAL A 40 -7.00 2.97 -19.72
CA VAL A 40 -7.98 1.89 -19.66
C VAL A 40 -9.22 2.42 -18.96
N LEU A 41 -10.33 2.51 -19.68
CA LEU A 41 -11.58 3.08 -19.22
C LEU A 41 -12.61 1.99 -18.91
N ASP A 42 -13.07 1.96 -17.67
CA ASP A 42 -14.23 1.19 -17.24
C ASP A 42 -15.52 1.79 -17.81
N ALA A 43 -16.22 1.00 -18.62
CA ALA A 43 -17.56 1.26 -19.11
C ALA A 43 -18.50 0.11 -18.71
N SER A 44 -18.27 -0.50 -17.55
CA SER A 44 -19.20 -1.48 -17.01
C SER A 44 -20.52 -0.82 -16.57
N LYS A 45 -21.55 -1.63 -16.36
CA LYS A 45 -22.88 -1.16 -15.99
C LYS A 45 -22.89 -0.27 -14.72
N SER A 46 -21.99 -0.48 -13.76
CA SER A 46 -21.90 0.34 -12.54
C SER A 46 -21.54 1.80 -12.82
N MET A 47 -20.82 2.07 -13.91
CA MET A 47 -20.48 3.41 -14.38
C MET A 47 -21.67 4.23 -14.89
N SER A 48 -22.82 3.57 -15.12
CA SER A 48 -24.09 4.27 -15.36
C SER A 48 -24.73 4.82 -14.07
N GLY A 49 -24.22 4.41 -12.91
CA GLY A 49 -24.60 4.92 -11.60
C GLY A 49 -24.27 6.40 -11.43
N LYS A 50 -24.88 7.03 -10.42
CA LYS A 50 -24.67 8.46 -10.14
C LYS A 50 -23.55 8.67 -9.14
N ILE A 51 -22.81 9.77 -9.32
CA ILE A 51 -21.94 10.34 -8.30
C ILE A 51 -22.27 11.83 -8.16
N GLY A 52 -22.84 12.18 -7.01
CA GLY A 52 -23.59 13.44 -6.88
C GLY A 52 -24.79 13.47 -7.84
N ASP A 53 -24.89 14.51 -8.66
CA ASP A 53 -26.03 14.75 -9.55
C ASP A 53 -25.86 14.23 -10.99
N THR A 54 -24.66 13.74 -11.34
CA THR A 54 -24.29 13.31 -12.70
C THR A 54 -23.94 11.82 -12.74
N ALA A 55 -24.02 11.18 -13.91
CA ALA A 55 -23.56 9.81 -14.05
C ALA A 55 -22.03 9.75 -13.90
N LYS A 56 -21.51 8.67 -13.30
CA LYS A 56 -20.06 8.44 -13.13
C LYS A 56 -19.35 8.53 -14.47
N ILE A 57 -19.88 7.85 -15.50
CA ILE A 57 -19.29 7.87 -16.85
C ILE A 57 -19.23 9.27 -17.45
N ASP A 58 -20.24 10.13 -17.23
CA ASP A 58 -20.27 11.47 -17.81
C ASP A 58 -19.21 12.36 -17.14
N THR A 59 -19.05 12.21 -15.82
CA THR A 59 -17.97 12.85 -15.05
C THR A 59 -16.60 12.42 -15.56
N VAL A 60 -16.40 11.11 -15.77
CA VAL A 60 -15.14 10.56 -16.29
C VAL A 60 -14.85 11.05 -17.69
N ARG A 61 -15.83 11.03 -18.61
CA ARG A 61 -15.63 11.51 -19.99
C ARG A 61 -15.23 12.98 -20.03
N ALA A 62 -15.89 13.83 -19.24
CA ALA A 62 -15.58 15.27 -19.21
C ALA A 62 -14.16 15.55 -18.69
N ALA A 63 -13.79 14.92 -17.57
CA ALA A 63 -12.46 15.06 -16.98
C ALA A 63 -11.37 14.47 -17.86
N LEU A 64 -11.61 13.28 -18.43
CA LEU A 64 -10.67 12.58 -19.29
C LEU A 64 -10.47 13.30 -20.63
N ALA A 65 -11.52 13.85 -21.24
CA ALA A 65 -11.38 14.65 -22.46
C ALA A 65 -10.44 15.85 -22.26
N LYS A 66 -10.57 16.54 -21.12
CA LYS A 66 -9.69 17.66 -20.74
C LYS A 66 -8.26 17.21 -20.48
N ALA A 67 -8.07 16.08 -19.78
CA ALA A 67 -6.75 15.54 -19.50
C ALA A 67 -6.04 15.03 -20.77
N LEU A 68 -6.72 14.24 -21.60
CA LEU A 68 -6.18 13.73 -22.86
C LEU A 68 -5.82 14.87 -23.82
N SER A 69 -6.64 15.93 -23.88
CA SER A 69 -6.33 17.10 -24.71
C SER A 69 -5.05 17.81 -24.27
N LYS A 70 -4.76 17.83 -22.97
CA LYS A 70 -3.55 18.44 -22.41
C LYS A 70 -2.30 17.56 -22.60
N GLU A 71 -2.48 16.24 -22.58
CA GLU A 71 -1.37 15.27 -22.62
C GLU A 71 -1.06 14.76 -24.03
N ALA A 72 -2.00 14.85 -24.98
CA ALA A 72 -1.81 14.39 -26.36
C ALA A 72 -0.70 15.14 -27.11
N ASP A 73 -0.41 16.39 -26.73
CA ASP A 73 0.69 17.18 -27.32
C ASP A 73 2.07 16.79 -26.75
N LYS A 74 2.10 15.93 -25.74
CA LYS A 74 3.29 15.63 -24.93
C LYS A 74 3.79 14.19 -25.05
N ARG A 75 2.89 13.22 -25.25
CA ARG A 75 3.19 11.78 -25.27
C ARG A 75 2.27 11.02 -26.21
N ALA A 76 2.66 9.80 -26.60
CA ALA A 76 1.74 8.93 -27.33
C ALA A 76 0.72 8.33 -26.34
N LEU A 77 -0.56 8.66 -26.57
CA LEU A 77 -1.67 8.17 -25.76
C LEU A 77 -2.44 7.09 -26.50
N GLY A 78 -2.65 5.95 -25.84
CA GLY A 78 -3.57 4.89 -26.27
C GLY A 78 -4.84 4.89 -25.42
N LEU A 79 -5.92 4.33 -25.95
CA LEU A 79 -7.20 4.20 -25.24
C LEU A 79 -7.79 2.80 -25.43
N VAL A 80 -8.03 2.12 -24.32
CA VAL A 80 -8.75 0.85 -24.24
C VAL A 80 -9.99 1.06 -23.39
N ALA A 81 -11.13 0.50 -23.78
CA ALA A 81 -12.34 0.48 -22.97
C ALA A 81 -12.82 -0.97 -22.78
N PHE A 82 -13.47 -1.24 -21.64
CA PHE A 82 -14.11 -2.52 -21.39
C PHE A 82 -15.54 -2.33 -20.88
N GLY A 83 -16.41 -3.29 -21.14
CA GLY A 83 -17.84 -3.20 -20.79
C GLY A 83 -18.65 -2.28 -21.71
N ASN A 84 -18.05 -1.79 -22.80
CA ASN A 84 -18.71 -0.89 -23.77
C ASN A 84 -19.63 -1.64 -24.77
N GLY A 85 -19.55 -2.97 -24.82
CA GLY A 85 -20.26 -3.79 -25.77
C GLY A 85 -21.72 -4.05 -25.41
N LYS A 86 -22.43 -4.66 -26.35
CA LYS A 86 -23.85 -5.04 -26.21
C LYS A 86 -24.03 -6.40 -25.52
N SER A 87 -22.95 -7.07 -25.12
CA SER A 87 -22.98 -8.43 -24.56
C SER A 87 -22.43 -8.46 -23.14
N ASP A 88 -23.07 -9.24 -22.25
CA ASP A 88 -22.60 -9.51 -20.88
C ASP A 88 -21.36 -10.44 -20.82
N SER A 89 -20.44 -10.31 -21.78
CA SER A 89 -19.27 -11.16 -21.94
C SER A 89 -18.05 -10.57 -21.23
N CYS A 90 -17.28 -11.43 -20.55
CA CYS A 90 -15.99 -11.06 -19.95
C CYS A 90 -14.84 -10.90 -20.98
N ALA A 91 -15.14 -11.08 -22.26
CA ALA A 91 -14.23 -10.81 -23.37
C ALA A 91 -14.46 -9.43 -24.04
N ASP A 92 -15.34 -8.61 -23.46
CA ASP A 92 -15.75 -7.32 -24.01
C ASP A 92 -14.73 -6.21 -23.72
N ILE A 93 -13.63 -6.24 -24.46
CA ILE A 93 -12.52 -5.28 -24.38
C ILE A 93 -12.22 -4.78 -25.79
N GLU A 94 -12.19 -3.47 -25.95
CA GLU A 94 -11.98 -2.80 -27.23
C GLU A 94 -10.84 -1.78 -27.14
N ALA A 95 -9.87 -1.88 -28.04
CA ALA A 95 -8.86 -0.84 -28.24
C ALA A 95 -9.45 0.25 -29.13
N LEU A 96 -9.87 1.37 -28.53
CA LEU A 96 -10.50 2.49 -29.22
C LEU A 96 -9.48 3.36 -29.97
N ALA A 97 -8.24 3.40 -29.47
CA ALA A 97 -7.17 4.16 -30.08
C ALA A 97 -5.79 3.56 -29.78
N GLU A 98 -4.96 3.45 -30.80
CA GLU A 98 -3.55 3.06 -30.66
C GLU A 98 -2.72 4.23 -30.12
N PRO A 99 -1.60 3.97 -29.39
CA PRO A 99 -0.70 5.00 -28.91
C PRO A 99 -0.31 6.01 -30.00
N GLY A 100 -0.59 7.28 -29.75
CA GLY A 100 -0.27 8.39 -30.67
C GLY A 100 -1.39 8.77 -31.64
N THR A 101 -2.53 8.06 -31.63
CA THR A 101 -3.72 8.42 -32.41
C THR A 101 -4.74 9.27 -31.64
N VAL A 102 -4.61 9.31 -30.31
CA VAL A 102 -5.42 10.18 -29.43
C VAL A 102 -4.88 11.61 -29.50
N THR A 103 -5.73 12.54 -29.93
CA THR A 103 -5.44 13.97 -30.02
C THR A 103 -6.51 14.77 -29.28
N ALA A 104 -6.25 16.05 -29.00
CA ALA A 104 -7.26 16.96 -28.44
C ALA A 104 -8.56 17.03 -29.28
N ALA A 105 -8.47 16.78 -30.60
CA ALA A 105 -9.62 16.79 -31.50
C ALA A 105 -10.37 15.44 -31.53
N THR A 106 -9.68 14.31 -31.36
CA THR A 106 -10.28 12.97 -31.46
C THR A 106 -10.75 12.42 -30.12
N ALA A 107 -10.17 12.87 -29.00
CA ALA A 107 -10.49 12.38 -27.67
C ALA A 107 -11.98 12.53 -27.27
N PRO A 108 -12.67 13.66 -27.48
CA PRO A 108 -14.07 13.81 -27.10
C PRO A 108 -14.99 12.82 -27.84
N THR A 109 -14.80 12.68 -29.16
CA THR A 109 -15.61 11.79 -30.00
C THR A 109 -15.40 10.32 -29.66
N LEU A 110 -14.16 9.91 -29.35
CA LEU A 110 -13.86 8.56 -28.90
C LEU A 110 -14.54 8.26 -27.56
N LEU A 111 -14.49 9.18 -26.60
CA LEU A 111 -15.10 9.00 -25.28
C LEU A 111 -16.63 9.00 -25.33
N GLU A 112 -17.25 9.82 -26.19
CA GLU A 112 -18.70 9.84 -26.41
C GLU A 112 -19.23 8.52 -26.99
N SER A 113 -18.39 7.77 -27.73
CA SER A 113 -18.75 6.46 -28.28
C SER A 113 -18.82 5.33 -27.24
N VAL A 114 -18.36 5.59 -26.01
CA VAL A 114 -18.30 4.60 -24.92
C VAL A 114 -19.58 4.65 -24.09
N GLU A 115 -20.40 3.60 -24.12
CA GLU A 115 -21.65 3.42 -23.36
C GLU A 115 -21.50 2.39 -22.23
N PRO A 116 -21.90 2.70 -20.99
CA PRO A 116 -21.73 1.79 -19.86
C PRO A 116 -22.77 0.66 -19.82
N LYS A 117 -22.45 -0.54 -20.31
CA LYS A 117 -23.47 -1.60 -20.50
C LYS A 117 -23.07 -3.00 -20.00
N GLY A 118 -21.80 -3.35 -20.04
CA GLY A 118 -21.31 -4.72 -19.84
C GLY A 118 -20.71 -5.00 -18.46
N LYS A 119 -19.97 -6.11 -18.39
CA LYS A 119 -19.20 -6.56 -17.20
C LYS A 119 -17.84 -5.83 -17.11
N ALA A 120 -17.15 -6.02 -15.99
CA ALA A 120 -15.85 -5.41 -15.67
C ALA A 120 -14.71 -6.45 -15.63
N PRO A 121 -14.16 -6.87 -16.80
CA PRO A 121 -13.00 -7.75 -16.87
C PRO A 121 -11.69 -6.94 -16.73
N VAL A 122 -11.46 -6.37 -15.56
CA VAL A 122 -10.29 -5.51 -15.26
C VAL A 122 -8.97 -6.21 -15.57
N ALA A 123 -8.82 -7.48 -15.16
CA ALA A 123 -7.59 -8.26 -15.38
C ALA A 123 -7.27 -8.43 -16.87
N SER A 124 -8.27 -8.77 -17.69
CA SER A 124 -8.10 -8.93 -19.13
C SER A 124 -7.86 -7.58 -19.82
N ALA A 125 -8.48 -6.49 -19.33
CA ALA A 125 -8.32 -5.15 -19.90
C ALA A 125 -6.91 -4.59 -19.71
N ILE A 126 -6.31 -4.75 -18.51
CA ILE A 126 -4.92 -4.35 -18.27
C ILE A 126 -3.94 -5.20 -19.11
N GLY A 127 -4.27 -6.48 -19.36
CA GLY A 127 -3.51 -7.33 -20.26
C GLY A 127 -3.54 -6.85 -21.71
N ALA A 128 -4.73 -6.45 -22.21
CA ALA A 128 -4.87 -5.88 -23.55
C ALA A 128 -4.11 -4.55 -23.69
N ALA A 129 -4.17 -3.69 -22.67
CA ALA A 129 -3.42 -2.43 -22.63
C ALA A 129 -1.90 -2.66 -22.62
N ALA A 130 -1.41 -3.67 -21.89
CA ALA A 130 0.00 -4.05 -21.90
C ALA A 130 0.47 -4.51 -23.29
N MET A 131 -0.36 -5.25 -24.02
CA MET A 131 -0.07 -5.67 -25.39
C MET A 131 -0.06 -4.49 -26.37
N LEU A 132 -0.96 -3.52 -26.18
CA LEU A 132 -1.07 -2.32 -27.02
C LEU A 132 0.13 -1.36 -26.84
N GLY A 133 0.66 -1.27 -25.61
CA GLY A 133 1.79 -0.40 -25.28
C GLY A 133 3.15 -0.83 -25.84
N GLY A 134 3.26 -2.03 -26.41
CA GLY A 134 4.50 -2.55 -26.99
C GLY A 134 5.52 -3.06 -25.95
N MET A 135 6.59 -3.69 -26.42
CA MET A 135 7.68 -4.23 -25.59
C MET A 135 8.97 -3.42 -25.78
N GLY A 136 9.60 -3.01 -24.67
CA GLY A 136 10.95 -2.42 -24.68
C GLY A 136 11.04 -0.93 -24.35
N THR A 137 9.91 -0.26 -24.07
CA THR A 137 9.86 1.11 -23.53
C THR A 137 9.15 1.12 -22.18
N PRO A 138 9.43 2.11 -21.30
CA PRO A 138 8.62 2.33 -20.10
C PRO A 138 7.15 2.48 -20.48
N LEU A 139 6.28 1.66 -19.89
CA LEU A 139 4.87 1.61 -20.22
C LEU A 139 4.04 2.01 -19.01
N ASN A 140 3.27 3.09 -19.15
CA ASN A 140 2.33 3.54 -18.14
C ASN A 140 0.91 3.12 -18.54
N ILE A 141 0.24 2.35 -17.69
CA ILE A 141 -1.19 2.03 -17.85
C ILE A 141 -1.96 2.86 -16.84
N VAL A 142 -2.96 3.62 -17.27
CA VAL A 142 -3.84 4.40 -16.38
C VAL A 142 -5.22 3.77 -16.39
N LEU A 143 -5.53 2.97 -15.39
CA LEU A 143 -6.84 2.35 -15.19
C LEU A 143 -7.79 3.33 -14.49
N ILE A 144 -8.96 3.53 -15.07
CA ILE A 144 -10.06 4.28 -14.49
C ILE A 144 -11.21 3.30 -14.25
N ALA A 145 -11.61 3.09 -13.01
CA ALA A 145 -12.63 2.11 -12.64
C ALA A 145 -13.46 2.54 -11.42
N ASP A 146 -14.67 2.00 -11.26
CA ASP A 146 -15.50 2.22 -10.06
C ASP A 146 -15.57 1.02 -9.11
N GLY A 147 -14.99 -0.11 -9.48
CA GLY A 147 -14.91 -1.31 -8.66
C GLY A 147 -13.97 -2.38 -9.20
N GLY A 148 -13.85 -3.48 -8.46
CA GLY A 148 -13.00 -4.63 -8.80
C GLY A 148 -13.48 -5.45 -10.01
N ASP A 149 -12.71 -6.48 -10.35
CA ASP A 149 -13.03 -7.44 -11.42
C ASP A 149 -14.27 -8.28 -11.05
N ASN A 150 -15.23 -8.42 -11.97
CA ASN A 150 -16.44 -9.23 -11.78
C ASN A 150 -16.57 -10.40 -12.78
N CYS A 151 -15.42 -10.83 -13.30
CA CYS A 151 -15.24 -11.85 -14.32
C CYS A 151 -14.36 -13.01 -13.85
N GLU A 152 -14.31 -13.25 -12.53
CA GLU A 152 -13.63 -14.37 -11.87
C GLU A 152 -12.09 -14.41 -12.06
N ALA A 153 -11.51 -13.32 -12.57
CA ALA A 153 -10.07 -13.15 -12.72
C ALA A 153 -9.49 -12.32 -11.57
N ASP A 154 -8.24 -12.61 -11.17
CA ASP A 154 -7.52 -11.83 -10.17
C ASP A 154 -6.69 -10.72 -10.86
N PRO A 155 -7.07 -9.44 -10.71
CA PRO A 155 -6.33 -8.32 -11.28
C PRO A 155 -4.94 -8.16 -10.65
N CYS A 156 -4.78 -8.50 -9.37
CA CYS A 156 -3.51 -8.38 -8.64
C CYS A 156 -2.48 -9.38 -9.16
N ALA A 157 -2.87 -10.66 -9.26
CA ALA A 157 -2.02 -11.71 -9.83
C ALA A 157 -1.65 -11.40 -11.29
N THR A 158 -2.58 -10.81 -12.06
CA THR A 158 -2.33 -10.41 -13.44
C THR A 158 -1.29 -9.29 -13.54
N ALA A 159 -1.36 -8.29 -12.65
CA ALA A 159 -0.36 -7.22 -12.60
C ALA A 159 1.04 -7.74 -12.24
N GLU A 160 1.15 -8.71 -11.34
CA GLU A 160 2.42 -9.36 -11.01
C GLU A 160 3.01 -10.06 -12.23
N ALA A 161 2.21 -10.89 -12.92
CA ALA A 161 2.64 -11.58 -14.13
C ALA A 161 3.02 -10.62 -15.28
N LEU A 162 2.36 -9.46 -15.39
CA LEU A 162 2.71 -8.44 -16.37
C LEU A 162 4.01 -7.71 -16.00
N LYS A 163 4.25 -7.45 -14.71
CA LYS A 163 5.49 -6.80 -14.22
C LYS A 163 6.73 -7.66 -14.47
N GLU A 164 6.60 -8.98 -14.40
CA GLU A 164 7.68 -9.91 -14.77
C GLU A 164 8.05 -9.82 -16.25
N LYS A 165 7.04 -9.67 -17.12
CA LYS A 165 7.21 -9.57 -18.58
C LYS A 165 7.67 -8.19 -19.04
N HIS A 166 7.22 -7.14 -18.35
CA HIS A 166 7.52 -5.74 -18.64
C HIS A 166 8.14 -5.08 -17.40
N LYS A 167 9.47 -5.09 -17.31
CA LYS A 167 10.18 -4.60 -16.10
C LYS A 167 9.86 -3.15 -15.75
N ASP A 168 9.63 -2.32 -16.77
CA ASP A 168 9.32 -0.89 -16.64
C ASP A 168 7.81 -0.60 -16.78
N LEU A 169 6.95 -1.60 -16.56
CA LEU A 169 5.50 -1.41 -16.49
C LEU A 169 5.10 -0.74 -15.18
N ARG A 170 4.30 0.33 -15.27
CA ARG A 170 3.64 0.97 -14.14
C ARG A 170 2.13 1.04 -14.40
N ILE A 171 1.33 0.54 -13.46
CA ILE A 171 -0.13 0.59 -13.53
C ILE A 171 -0.62 1.60 -12.49
N HIS A 172 -1.19 2.70 -12.95
CA HIS A 172 -1.83 3.71 -12.14
C HIS A 172 -3.34 3.44 -12.12
N VAL A 173 -3.99 3.68 -10.99
CA VAL A 173 -5.42 3.43 -10.81
C VAL A 173 -6.08 4.69 -10.27
N VAL A 174 -7.11 5.14 -10.98
CA VAL A 174 -7.99 6.24 -10.58
C VAL A 174 -9.38 5.67 -10.32
N GLY A 175 -9.71 5.49 -9.05
CA GLY A 175 -11.02 5.00 -8.60
C GLY A 175 -12.07 6.10 -8.56
N LEU A 176 -13.28 5.86 -9.05
CA LEU A 176 -14.43 6.78 -8.89
C LEU A 176 -15.63 6.06 -8.26
N SER A 177 -15.76 6.11 -6.95
CA SER A 177 -16.92 5.52 -6.25
C SER A 177 -17.35 6.40 -5.08
N ASP A 178 -18.65 6.38 -4.77
CA ASP A 178 -19.23 7.00 -3.58
C ASP A 178 -18.74 6.31 -2.29
N LYS A 179 -18.28 5.06 -2.39
CA LYS A 179 -17.63 4.33 -1.30
C LYS A 179 -16.19 3.98 -1.68
N PRO A 180 -15.19 4.46 -0.94
CA PRO A 180 -13.79 4.18 -1.26
C PRO A 180 -13.45 2.68 -1.16
N ASP A 181 -14.19 1.91 -0.37
CA ASP A 181 -14.02 0.46 -0.21
C ASP A 181 -14.23 -0.33 -1.51
N ASP A 182 -15.08 0.16 -2.42
CA ASP A 182 -15.39 -0.53 -3.67
C ASP A 182 -14.17 -0.61 -4.61
N VAL A 183 -13.28 0.38 -4.53
CA VAL A 183 -12.08 0.50 -5.36
C VAL A 183 -10.81 0.02 -4.65
N GLN A 184 -10.85 -0.22 -3.32
CA GLN A 184 -9.70 -0.73 -2.55
C GLN A 184 -9.08 -2.02 -3.13
N PRO A 185 -9.85 -3.01 -3.61
CA PRO A 185 -9.26 -4.24 -4.18
C PRO A 185 -8.32 -3.98 -5.36
N LEU A 186 -8.43 -2.83 -6.05
CA LEU A 186 -7.55 -2.47 -7.16
C LEU A 186 -6.24 -1.81 -6.72
N ALA A 187 -6.07 -1.48 -5.44
CA ALA A 187 -4.85 -0.83 -4.93
C ALA A 187 -3.59 -1.69 -5.14
N CYS A 188 -3.74 -3.02 -5.18
CA CYS A 188 -2.66 -3.94 -5.48
C CYS A 188 -2.01 -3.68 -6.84
N LEU A 189 -2.76 -3.25 -7.86
CA LEU A 189 -2.24 -3.00 -9.21
C LEU A 189 -1.15 -1.93 -9.19
N ALA A 190 -1.41 -0.83 -8.48
CA ALA A 190 -0.47 0.25 -8.29
C ALA A 190 0.70 -0.15 -7.38
N ASN A 191 0.42 -0.83 -6.26
CA ASN A 191 1.44 -1.23 -5.30
C ASN A 191 2.45 -2.22 -5.89
N THR A 192 1.99 -3.21 -6.67
CA THR A 192 2.85 -4.24 -7.29
C THR A 192 3.72 -3.67 -8.41
N THR A 193 3.20 -2.74 -9.21
CA THR A 193 3.91 -2.21 -10.38
C THR A 193 4.68 -0.92 -10.10
N GLY A 194 4.48 -0.32 -8.93
CA GLY A 194 5.05 0.97 -8.54
C GLY A 194 4.28 2.17 -9.10
N GLY A 195 3.05 1.97 -9.59
CA GLY A 195 2.15 3.04 -10.01
C GLY A 195 1.48 3.75 -8.84
N LYS A 196 0.52 4.62 -9.14
CA LYS A 196 -0.20 5.44 -8.15
C LYS A 196 -1.67 5.04 -8.09
N PHE A 197 -2.18 4.79 -6.88
CA PHE A 197 -3.60 4.56 -6.61
C PHE A 197 -4.21 5.81 -6.00
N VAL A 198 -5.29 6.32 -6.59
CA VAL A 198 -6.04 7.46 -6.06
C VAL A 198 -7.53 7.16 -6.21
N ALA A 199 -8.29 7.35 -5.13
CA ALA A 199 -9.74 7.20 -5.15
C ALA A 199 -10.41 8.58 -5.03
N ALA A 200 -11.49 8.78 -5.78
CA ALA A 200 -12.31 10.00 -5.74
C ALA A 200 -13.77 9.64 -5.47
N THR A 201 -14.41 10.44 -4.63
CA THR A 201 -15.84 10.30 -4.26
C THR A 201 -16.75 11.29 -4.95
N ASN A 202 -16.20 12.17 -5.79
CA ASN A 202 -16.94 13.15 -6.57
C ASN A 202 -16.11 13.59 -7.80
N GLY A 203 -16.75 14.32 -8.74
CA GLY A 203 -16.10 14.73 -9.99
C GLY A 203 -14.94 15.71 -9.84
N ALA A 204 -14.98 16.63 -8.88
CA ALA A 204 -13.87 17.54 -8.63
C ALA A 204 -12.64 16.77 -8.12
N GLY A 205 -12.84 15.83 -7.20
CA GLY A 205 -11.82 14.91 -6.72
C GLY A 205 -11.26 14.04 -7.84
N PHE A 206 -12.09 13.60 -8.79
CA PHE A 206 -11.67 12.81 -9.93
C PHE A 206 -10.72 13.59 -10.86
N GLU A 207 -11.02 14.86 -11.17
CA GLU A 207 -10.12 15.72 -11.96
C GLU A 207 -8.76 15.89 -11.28
N ILE A 208 -8.75 16.11 -9.96
CA ILE A 208 -7.52 16.24 -9.17
C ILE A 208 -6.74 14.92 -9.17
N ALA A 209 -7.42 13.80 -8.96
CA ALA A 209 -6.82 12.47 -8.94
C ALA A 209 -6.17 12.12 -10.29
N LEU A 210 -6.87 12.37 -11.40
CA LEU A 210 -6.36 12.14 -12.75
C LEU A 210 -5.14 13.02 -13.05
N GLY A 211 -5.19 14.30 -12.66
CA GLY A 211 -4.04 15.21 -12.79
C GLY A 211 -2.84 14.75 -11.97
N ALA A 212 -3.07 14.25 -10.76
CA ALA A 212 -2.03 13.74 -9.87
C ALA A 212 -1.38 12.43 -10.37
N VAL A 213 -2.09 11.63 -11.18
CA VAL A 213 -1.54 10.45 -11.85
C VAL A 213 -0.64 10.87 -13.02
N PHE A 214 -1.10 11.76 -13.91
CA PHE A 214 -0.26 12.23 -15.02
C PHE A 214 0.99 12.99 -14.55
N ALA A 215 0.88 13.78 -13.47
CA ALA A 215 2.05 14.42 -12.87
C ALA A 215 3.06 13.41 -12.29
N ASP A 216 2.60 12.25 -11.82
CA ASP A 216 3.47 11.18 -11.32
C ASP A 216 4.18 10.43 -12.47
N ILE A 217 3.49 10.26 -13.61
CA ILE A 217 4.08 9.76 -14.85
C ILE A 217 5.18 10.72 -15.33
N ASP A 218 4.93 12.03 -15.29
CA ASP A 218 5.92 13.06 -15.64
C ASP A 218 7.17 13.00 -14.74
N ALA A 219 6.96 12.95 -13.41
CA ALA A 219 8.05 12.88 -12.45
C ALA A 219 8.87 11.58 -12.58
N SER A 220 8.23 10.47 -12.99
CA SER A 220 8.90 9.20 -13.29
C SER A 220 9.82 9.31 -14.49
N ALA A 221 9.34 9.91 -15.57
CA ALA A 221 10.11 10.10 -16.81
C ALA A 221 11.36 10.96 -16.57
N GLU A 222 11.24 12.01 -15.74
CA GLU A 222 12.37 12.88 -15.36
C GLU A 222 13.41 12.14 -14.48
N ALA A 223 12.97 11.26 -13.58
CA ALA A 223 13.87 10.49 -12.73
C ALA A 223 14.69 9.43 -13.50
N THR A 224 14.13 8.84 -14.56
CA THR A 224 14.81 7.84 -15.40
C THR A 224 15.90 8.45 -16.28
N MET A 225 15.72 9.70 -16.75
CA MET A 225 16.72 10.40 -17.57
C MET A 225 17.90 10.97 -16.78
N ALA A 226 17.72 11.27 -15.48
CA ALA A 226 18.79 11.79 -14.62
C ALA A 226 19.86 10.74 -14.22
N ALA A 227 19.64 9.46 -14.53
CA ALA A 227 20.50 8.35 -14.10
C ALA A 227 21.64 7.98 -15.07
N VAL A 228 21.83 8.69 -16.19
CA VAL A 228 22.98 8.48 -17.08
C VAL A 228 24.15 9.38 -16.66
N PRO A 229 25.29 8.85 -16.16
CA PRO A 229 26.38 9.68 -15.65
C PRO A 229 27.14 10.39 -16.80
N PRO A 230 27.39 11.71 -16.70
CA PRO A 230 28.29 12.38 -17.64
C PRO A 230 29.74 11.97 -17.39
N ALA A 231 30.44 11.62 -18.47
CA ALA A 231 31.84 11.21 -18.47
C ALA A 231 32.76 12.32 -17.90
N ALA A 232 33.69 11.89 -17.04
CA ALA A 232 34.60 12.73 -16.26
C ALA A 232 35.63 13.51 -17.10
N MET A 233 35.84 14.78 -16.76
CA MET A 233 37.09 15.52 -17.00
C MET A 233 37.60 16.11 -15.67
N PRO A 234 38.93 16.18 -15.43
CA PRO A 234 39.51 16.55 -14.14
C PRO A 234 39.58 18.08 -13.92
N PRO A 235 39.67 18.54 -12.67
CA PRO A 235 39.59 19.96 -12.33
C PRO A 235 40.91 20.69 -12.60
N ARG A 236 40.82 21.90 -13.15
CA ARG A 236 41.91 22.90 -13.09
C ARG A 236 41.65 23.87 -11.95
N THR A 237 42.65 24.02 -11.10
CA THR A 237 42.81 25.08 -10.12
C THR A 237 43.04 26.42 -10.83
N SER A 238 42.44 27.51 -10.33
CA SER A 238 43.04 28.84 -10.47
C SER A 238 42.50 29.82 -9.44
N SER A 239 43.47 30.45 -8.79
CA SER A 239 43.51 31.54 -7.82
C SER A 239 42.72 32.81 -8.15
N ALA A 240 42.29 33.49 -7.07
CA ALA A 240 41.85 34.90 -7.00
C ALA A 240 42.96 35.90 -7.39
N PRO A 241 42.70 37.23 -7.51
CA PRO A 241 42.47 38.09 -6.32
C PRO A 241 41.46 39.26 -6.49
N ALA A 242 41.16 39.91 -5.35
CA ALA A 242 40.53 41.22 -5.16
C ALA A 242 41.28 42.35 -5.94
N ILE A 243 40.81 43.60 -6.14
CA ILE A 243 40.49 44.70 -5.19
C ILE A 243 39.79 45.83 -5.99
N SER A 244 38.79 46.53 -5.43
CA SER A 244 38.74 48.02 -5.29
C SER A 244 37.35 48.65 -5.26
N ARG A 245 37.24 49.61 -4.33
CA ARG A 245 36.11 50.46 -3.93
C ARG A 245 35.90 51.62 -4.92
N LEU A 246 34.69 52.21 -4.94
CA LEU A 246 34.52 53.66 -4.71
C LEU A 246 33.06 54.03 -4.38
N SER A 247 32.89 54.82 -3.33
CA SER A 247 31.65 55.48 -2.91
C SER A 247 31.49 56.84 -3.58
N ALA A 248 30.26 57.35 -3.74
CA ALA A 248 29.90 58.75 -3.47
C ALA A 248 28.37 58.99 -3.49
N PRO A 249 27.88 60.08 -2.83
CA PRO A 249 26.49 60.24 -2.35
C PRO A 249 25.77 61.50 -2.91
N GLY A 250 24.52 61.74 -2.48
CA GLY A 250 23.79 63.01 -2.59
C GLY A 250 22.30 62.79 -2.27
N GLU A 251 21.77 63.14 -1.10
CA GLU A 251 21.48 64.45 -0.48
C GLU A 251 20.07 65.00 -0.81
N SER A 252 19.44 65.49 0.27
CA SER A 252 18.03 65.78 0.54
C SER A 252 17.47 67.10 -0.03
N ALA A 253 16.14 67.21 -0.10
CA ALA A 253 15.29 68.37 0.30
C ALA A 253 13.83 68.12 -0.20
N VAL A 254 12.77 68.05 0.61
CA VAL A 254 12.04 69.03 1.47
C VAL A 254 11.33 70.17 0.71
N THR A 255 9.98 70.20 0.81
CA THR A 255 9.06 71.36 0.97
C THR A 255 7.63 70.78 1.21
N LYS A 256 6.93 70.91 2.36
CA LYS A 256 6.11 72.03 2.92
C LYS A 256 5.26 72.76 1.86
N SER A 257 4.00 73.19 2.05
CA SER A 257 3.00 73.23 3.13
C SER A 257 1.85 74.10 2.59
N GLY A 258 0.59 73.91 3.02
CA GLY A 258 -0.36 75.01 3.18
C GLY A 258 -1.77 74.83 2.60
N GLY A 259 -2.77 75.17 3.41
CA GLY A 259 -4.13 75.49 2.94
C GLY A 259 -5.24 75.09 3.90
N SER A 260 -5.79 76.07 4.64
CA SER A 260 -6.81 75.94 5.70
C SER A 260 -8.22 76.27 5.20
N SER A 261 -9.24 75.62 5.80
CA SER A 261 -10.65 76.03 6.07
C SER A 261 -11.55 76.48 4.89
N SER A 262 -12.82 76.07 4.74
CA SER A 262 -13.95 76.33 5.68
C SER A 262 -15.26 75.62 5.21
N VAL A 263 -15.94 74.95 6.15
CA VAL A 263 -17.40 74.81 6.45
C VAL A 263 -18.45 74.79 5.32
N ASN A 264 -19.29 73.72 5.27
CA ASN A 264 -20.77 73.77 5.38
C ASN A 264 -21.43 72.36 5.38
N THR A 265 -22.17 72.10 6.47
CA THR A 265 -23.42 71.33 6.68
C THR A 265 -23.94 70.35 5.62
N ALA A 266 -24.06 69.06 6.00
CA ALA A 266 -25.31 68.27 6.07
C ALA A 266 -25.00 66.77 6.02
N GLU A 267 -25.73 66.00 6.83
CA GLU A 267 -25.60 64.56 7.04
C GLU A 267 -25.42 63.72 5.76
N SER A 268 -24.37 62.90 5.77
CA SER A 268 -24.30 61.63 5.05
C SER A 268 -23.24 60.77 5.73
N ILE A 269 -23.70 59.75 6.45
CA ILE A 269 -22.85 58.75 7.10
C ILE A 269 -22.25 57.90 5.97
N ILE A 270 -21.07 58.27 5.51
CA ILE A 270 -20.24 57.39 4.67
C ILE A 270 -19.56 56.42 5.64
N ALA A 271 -19.90 55.13 5.54
CA ALA A 271 -19.16 54.07 6.19
C ALA A 271 -17.70 54.15 5.72
N VAL A 272 -16.78 54.47 6.64
CA VAL A 272 -15.35 54.29 6.41
C VAL A 272 -15.11 52.78 6.38
N LEU A 273 -14.96 52.22 5.18
CA LEU A 273 -14.36 50.91 5.01
C LEU A 273 -12.98 50.93 5.70
N PRO A 274 -12.63 49.89 6.47
CA PRO A 274 -11.28 49.77 7.02
C PRO A 274 -10.27 49.82 5.86
N PRO A 275 -9.07 50.39 6.06
CA PRO A 275 -8.02 50.38 5.04
C PRO A 275 -7.74 48.94 4.62
N ASP A 276 -7.60 48.71 3.31
CA ASP A 276 -7.22 47.41 2.77
C ASP A 276 -5.98 46.89 3.51
N PRO A 277 -5.95 45.61 3.92
CA PRO A 277 -4.76 45.06 4.55
C PRO A 277 -3.59 45.21 3.59
N VAL A 278 -2.51 45.86 4.06
CA VAL A 278 -1.24 45.91 3.33
C VAL A 278 -0.85 44.46 3.00
N PRO A 279 -0.55 44.12 1.72
CA PRO A 279 -0.15 42.78 1.37
C PRO A 279 1.11 42.40 2.16
N THR A 280 0.97 41.42 3.05
CA THR A 280 2.12 40.80 3.73
C THR A 280 3.10 40.33 2.65
N PRO A 281 4.40 40.67 2.73
CA PRO A 281 5.37 40.16 1.78
C PRO A 281 5.28 38.62 1.73
N PRO A 282 5.34 38.00 0.52
CA PRO A 282 5.23 36.56 0.39
C PRO A 282 6.32 35.90 1.24
N ALA A 283 5.93 34.92 2.04
CA ALA A 283 6.85 34.21 2.90
C ALA A 283 7.93 33.51 2.05
N GLU A 284 9.19 33.72 2.38
CA GLU A 284 10.31 33.13 1.63
C GLU A 284 10.46 31.64 1.97
N PRO A 285 10.68 30.75 0.97
CA PRO A 285 10.92 29.33 1.20
C PRO A 285 12.22 29.10 1.98
N VAL A 286 12.18 28.23 2.99
CA VAL A 286 13.30 27.90 3.85
C VAL A 286 13.80 26.48 3.53
N PRO A 287 15.11 26.28 3.27
CA PRO A 287 15.65 24.94 3.04
C PRO A 287 15.69 24.12 4.33
N VAL A 288 15.14 22.91 4.25
CA VAL A 288 15.09 21.91 5.31
C VAL A 288 15.67 20.61 4.77
N SER A 289 16.66 20.09 5.47
CA SER A 289 17.28 18.79 5.22
C SER A 289 16.86 17.79 6.28
N PHE A 290 16.69 16.54 5.86
CA PHE A 290 16.28 15.45 6.74
C PHE A 290 17.32 14.34 6.67
N HIS A 291 17.56 13.66 7.79
CA HIS A 291 18.31 12.41 7.78
C HIS A 291 17.85 11.48 8.89
N ALA A 292 17.92 10.17 8.66
CA ALA A 292 17.50 9.18 9.64
C ALA A 292 18.69 8.39 10.21
N LEU A 293 18.59 8.05 11.50
CA LEU A 293 19.53 7.27 12.27
C LEU A 293 18.85 5.99 12.73
N VAL A 294 19.59 4.87 12.72
CA VAL A 294 19.06 3.59 13.21
C VAL A 294 18.79 3.66 14.71
N THR A 295 19.72 4.25 15.47
CA THR A 295 19.64 4.43 16.93
C THR A 295 20.17 5.81 17.30
N GLU A 296 19.95 6.26 18.53
CA GLU A 296 20.59 7.48 19.04
C GLU A 296 22.12 7.34 18.96
N GLY A 297 22.80 8.31 18.32
CA GLY A 297 24.23 8.27 18.04
C GLY A 297 24.70 7.16 17.08
N GLY A 298 23.77 6.42 16.48
CA GLY A 298 24.05 5.30 15.57
C GLY A 298 24.40 5.72 14.14
N PRO A 299 24.61 4.74 13.22
CA PRO A 299 24.87 5.03 11.82
C PRO A 299 23.66 5.69 11.14
N ARG A 300 23.96 6.59 10.20
CA ARG A 300 22.96 7.19 9.30
C ARG A 300 22.49 6.16 8.29
N LEU A 301 21.18 6.06 8.13
CA LEU A 301 20.56 5.26 7.08
C LEU A 301 20.88 5.86 5.71
N GLN A 302 21.31 5.02 4.77
CA GLN A 302 21.80 5.43 3.44
C GLN A 302 20.85 5.05 2.30
N SER A 303 19.82 4.25 2.55
CA SER A 303 18.86 3.80 1.52
C SER A 303 17.60 3.20 2.13
N GLY A 304 16.56 3.02 1.31
CA GLY A 304 15.31 2.37 1.70
C GLY A 304 14.37 3.21 2.55
N LEU A 305 14.67 4.51 2.71
CA LEU A 305 13.84 5.48 3.40
C LEU A 305 12.74 6.02 2.48
N ILE A 306 11.57 6.26 3.06
CA ILE A 306 10.50 7.03 2.44
C ILE A 306 10.12 8.14 3.41
N TRP A 307 10.30 9.37 2.97
CA TRP A 307 9.93 10.57 3.72
C TRP A 307 8.60 11.08 3.19
N ARG A 308 7.66 11.38 4.06
CA ARG A 308 6.38 12.03 3.72
C ARG A 308 6.20 13.26 4.58
N ILE A 309 5.98 14.41 3.96
CA ILE A 309 5.79 15.69 4.64
C ILE A 309 4.33 16.08 4.48
N TYR A 310 3.65 16.33 5.59
CA TYR A 310 2.26 16.73 5.63
C TYR A 310 2.11 18.13 6.24
N SER A 311 1.06 18.85 5.84
CA SER A 311 0.60 20.03 6.57
C SER A 311 -0.01 19.60 7.92
N THR A 312 -0.07 20.53 8.87
CA THR A 312 -0.84 20.31 10.12
C THR A 312 -2.32 20.63 9.95
N GLU A 313 -2.74 21.10 8.78
CA GLU A 313 -4.14 21.37 8.45
C GLU A 313 -4.82 20.04 8.11
N THR A 314 -5.90 19.75 8.81
CA THR A 314 -6.69 18.54 8.58
C THR A 314 -7.69 18.78 7.45
N GLU A 315 -7.77 17.84 6.52
CA GLU A 315 -8.79 17.80 5.49
C GLU A 315 -10.16 17.48 6.11
N ALA A 316 -11.24 17.67 5.33
CA ALA A 316 -12.62 17.52 5.80
C ALA A 316 -12.95 16.08 6.27
N ASP A 317 -12.09 15.11 5.94
CA ASP A 317 -12.16 13.70 6.34
C ASP A 317 -11.30 13.36 7.57
N GLY A 318 -10.56 14.33 8.12
CA GLY A 318 -9.65 14.15 9.27
C GLY A 318 -8.23 13.71 8.90
N GLY A 319 -7.90 13.56 7.60
CA GLY A 319 -6.54 13.28 7.12
C GLY A 319 -5.64 14.53 7.12
N PHE A 320 -4.32 14.34 7.01
CA PHE A 320 -3.37 15.44 6.83
C PHE A 320 -3.00 15.59 5.34
N THR A 321 -2.94 16.82 4.82
CA THR A 321 -2.57 17.05 3.41
C THR A 321 -1.11 16.72 3.16
N LEU A 322 -0.83 15.78 2.26
CA LEU A 322 0.53 15.42 1.83
C LEU A 322 1.11 16.52 0.93
N ILE A 323 2.21 17.13 1.38
CA ILE A 323 2.93 18.19 0.66
C ILE A 323 3.97 17.61 -0.30
N SER A 324 4.76 16.65 0.17
CA SER A 324 5.81 16.02 -0.65
C SER A 324 6.22 14.65 -0.14
N THR A 325 6.74 13.82 -1.05
CA THR A 325 7.32 12.50 -0.73
C THR A 325 8.73 12.42 -1.32
N HIS A 326 9.68 11.88 -0.55
CA HIS A 326 11.07 11.74 -0.97
C HIS A 326 11.57 10.32 -0.68
N ARG A 327 12.39 9.75 -1.56
CA ARG A 327 12.99 8.40 -1.40
C ARG A 327 14.50 8.43 -1.15
N GLU A 328 15.09 9.62 -1.20
CA GLU A 328 16.51 9.82 -0.91
C GLU A 328 16.80 9.58 0.57
N ALA A 329 18.04 9.19 0.88
CA ALA A 329 18.45 8.94 2.26
C ALA A 329 18.47 10.22 3.11
N ALA A 330 18.83 11.35 2.47
CA ALA A 330 18.88 12.64 3.11
C ALA A 330 18.36 13.75 2.18
N PRO A 331 17.04 13.85 1.95
CA PRO A 331 16.47 14.83 1.04
C PRO A 331 16.60 16.23 1.61
N SER A 332 16.80 17.20 0.72
CA SER A 332 16.75 18.63 1.02
C SER A 332 15.61 19.27 0.24
N THR A 333 14.62 19.81 0.94
CA THR A 333 13.43 20.45 0.35
C THR A 333 13.27 21.86 0.89
N THR A 334 12.50 22.70 0.19
CA THR A 334 12.17 24.05 0.65
C THR A 334 10.73 24.10 1.14
N LEU A 335 10.52 24.51 2.39
CA LEU A 335 9.20 24.65 3.01
C LEU A 335 8.95 26.11 3.36
N LEU A 336 7.70 26.55 3.26
CA LEU A 336 7.32 27.86 3.77
C LEU A 336 7.41 27.86 5.31
N PRO A 337 7.58 29.02 5.96
CA PRO A 337 7.44 29.12 7.40
C PRO A 337 6.06 28.61 7.86
N GLY A 338 6.05 27.65 8.80
CA GLY A 338 4.83 26.94 9.18
C GLY A 338 5.11 25.71 10.04
N GLU A 339 4.05 25.00 10.42
CA GLU A 339 4.14 23.72 11.13
C GLU A 339 3.85 22.56 10.17
N TYR A 340 4.63 21.49 10.30
CA TYR A 340 4.54 20.31 9.42
C TYR A 340 4.65 19.03 10.23
N LEU A 341 4.06 17.94 9.72
CA LEU A 341 4.29 16.59 10.20
C LEU A 341 5.17 15.86 9.20
N VAL A 342 6.31 15.34 9.63
CA VAL A 342 7.23 14.59 8.78
C VAL A 342 7.27 13.15 9.25
N ASN A 343 6.86 12.23 8.39
CA ASN A 343 6.96 10.80 8.60
C ASN A 343 8.20 10.26 7.88
N ALA A 344 9.08 9.60 8.63
CA ALA A 344 10.23 8.88 8.11
C ALA A 344 9.96 7.38 8.26
N ALA A 345 9.87 6.66 7.14
CA ALA A 345 9.60 5.23 7.12
C ALA A 345 10.77 4.43 6.53
N TYR A 346 11.12 3.31 7.17
CA TYR A 346 12.14 2.35 6.77
C TYR A 346 11.59 0.93 6.92
N GLY A 347 10.92 0.43 5.87
CA GLY A 347 10.11 -0.79 5.96
C GLY A 347 8.83 -0.53 6.76
N LEU A 348 8.53 -1.38 7.74
CA LEU A 348 7.42 -1.15 8.68
C LEU A 348 7.83 -0.22 9.82
N SER A 349 9.13 -0.03 10.04
CA SER A 349 9.62 0.91 11.04
C SER A 349 9.38 2.35 10.59
N ASN A 350 8.71 3.17 11.41
CA ASN A 350 8.46 4.57 11.06
C ASN A 350 8.44 5.50 12.29
N LEU A 351 8.64 6.79 12.04
CA LEU A 351 8.57 7.86 13.04
C LEU A 351 7.93 9.10 12.41
N THR A 352 6.87 9.62 13.04
CA THR A 352 6.28 10.91 12.68
C THR A 352 6.69 11.97 13.69
N LYS A 353 7.31 13.05 13.21
CA LYS A 353 7.75 14.20 14.03
C LYS A 353 7.06 15.48 13.55
N LYS A 354 6.56 16.28 14.48
CA LYS A 354 6.11 17.64 14.20
C LYS A 354 7.31 18.58 14.16
N ILE A 355 7.48 19.31 13.06
CA ILE A 355 8.53 20.31 12.88
C ILE A 355 7.92 21.70 12.71
N ARG A 356 8.65 22.73 13.13
CA ARG A 356 8.29 24.14 12.91
C ARG A 356 9.39 24.81 12.09
N VAL A 357 9.01 25.34 10.94
CA VAL A 357 9.89 26.05 10.02
C VAL A 357 9.71 27.55 10.27
N GLU A 358 10.82 28.23 10.51
CA GLU A 358 10.86 29.68 10.76
C GLU A 358 11.71 30.33 9.66
N GLY A 359 11.35 31.54 9.24
CA GLY A 359 12.02 32.25 8.15
C GLY A 359 13.52 32.47 8.41
N GLY A 360 14.35 32.23 7.39
CA GLY A 360 15.77 32.58 7.38
C GLY A 360 16.72 31.61 8.11
N VAL A 361 16.24 30.49 8.66
CA VAL A 361 17.07 29.49 9.35
C VAL A 361 17.02 28.15 8.62
N THR A 362 18.12 27.75 7.99
CA THR A 362 18.27 26.38 7.45
C THR A 362 18.14 25.36 8.57
N ARG A 363 17.33 24.32 8.35
CA ARG A 363 17.10 23.25 9.32
C ARG A 363 17.73 21.94 8.83
N ASP A 364 18.43 21.24 9.72
CA ASP A 364 18.83 19.84 9.55
C ASP A 364 18.16 19.04 10.67
N GLU A 365 17.20 18.19 10.30
CA GLU A 365 16.37 17.44 11.23
C GLU A 365 16.76 15.96 11.22
N ALA A 366 17.22 15.48 12.37
CA ALA A 366 17.56 14.08 12.59
C ALA A 366 16.34 13.28 13.10
N PHE A 367 16.11 12.11 12.50
CA PHE A 367 15.05 11.17 12.86
C PHE A 367 15.66 9.88 13.40
N ILE A 368 15.48 9.61 14.69
CA ILE A 368 15.98 8.37 15.32
C ILE A 368 14.84 7.34 15.27
N LEU A 369 14.91 6.41 14.32
CA LEU A 369 13.82 5.44 14.11
C LEU A 369 13.80 4.32 15.14
N ASN A 370 14.92 4.10 15.85
CA ASN A 370 15.12 2.95 16.73
C ASN A 370 14.76 1.62 16.02
N THR A 371 15.15 1.49 14.75
CA THR A 371 14.77 0.32 13.94
C THR A 371 15.58 -0.91 14.36
N GLY A 372 14.90 -2.01 14.63
CA GLY A 372 15.47 -3.34 14.70
C GLY A 372 15.00 -4.24 13.55
N GLY A 373 15.70 -5.36 13.37
CA GLY A 373 15.27 -6.44 12.48
C GLY A 373 14.68 -7.59 13.29
N LEU A 374 13.60 -8.18 12.81
CA LEU A 374 13.05 -9.43 13.32
C LEU A 374 13.13 -10.50 12.24
N MET A 375 13.73 -11.64 12.55
CA MET A 375 13.78 -12.79 11.67
C MET A 375 13.14 -13.98 12.36
N LEU A 376 12.08 -14.50 11.74
CA LEU A 376 11.30 -15.61 12.29
C LEU A 376 11.72 -16.92 11.63
N ARG A 377 11.85 -17.96 12.46
CA ARG A 377 12.14 -19.33 12.03
C ARG A 377 11.17 -20.28 12.70
N ALA A 378 10.74 -21.31 11.98
CA ALA A 378 9.91 -22.38 12.53
C ALA A 378 10.65 -23.71 12.42
N VAL A 379 10.68 -24.45 13.52
CA VAL A 379 11.25 -25.79 13.58
C VAL A 379 10.29 -26.75 14.27
N LEU A 380 10.33 -28.01 13.91
CA LEU A 380 9.63 -29.08 14.60
C LEU A 380 10.31 -29.44 15.93
N ALA A 381 9.64 -30.25 16.75
CA ALA A 381 10.14 -30.67 18.06
C ALA A 381 11.49 -31.43 17.99
N ASP A 382 11.76 -32.11 16.88
CA ASP A 382 13.03 -32.81 16.59
C ASP A 382 14.15 -31.89 16.05
N GLY A 383 13.82 -30.61 15.81
CA GLY A 383 14.73 -29.59 15.29
C GLY A 383 14.79 -29.49 13.77
N VAL A 384 14.02 -30.29 13.03
CA VAL A 384 13.89 -30.15 11.57
C VAL A 384 13.17 -28.85 11.24
N GLU A 385 13.66 -28.12 10.23
CA GLU A 385 13.04 -26.86 9.82
C GLU A 385 11.70 -27.11 9.12
N CYS A 386 10.66 -26.35 9.50
CA CYS A 386 9.36 -26.47 8.85
C CYS A 386 9.45 -25.93 7.40
N PRO A 387 8.78 -26.56 6.42
CA PRO A 387 8.74 -26.04 5.06
C PRO A 387 8.19 -24.61 5.00
N GLU A 388 8.81 -23.73 4.21
CA GLU A 388 8.43 -22.30 4.17
C GLU A 388 7.00 -22.04 3.69
N GLY A 389 6.44 -22.95 2.88
CA GLY A 389 5.06 -22.87 2.40
C GLY A 389 4.02 -23.44 3.36
N ASP A 390 4.46 -24.13 4.42
CA ASP A 390 3.58 -24.73 5.43
C ASP A 390 3.56 -23.88 6.72
N VAL A 391 4.20 -22.70 6.77
CA VAL A 391 4.22 -21.86 7.97
C VAL A 391 3.92 -20.41 7.63
N ASP A 392 3.00 -19.83 8.40
CA ASP A 392 2.73 -18.40 8.39
C ASP A 392 2.96 -17.79 9.78
N PHE A 393 3.36 -16.52 9.78
CA PHE A 393 3.59 -15.75 10.99
C PHE A 393 2.85 -14.42 10.93
N ASP A 394 2.06 -14.15 11.95
CA ASP A 394 1.47 -12.85 12.19
C ASP A 394 2.25 -12.13 13.29
N ILE A 395 2.69 -10.91 13.00
CA ILE A 395 3.35 -10.01 13.93
C ILE A 395 2.29 -9.07 14.47
N GLN A 396 2.05 -9.12 15.78
CA GLN A 396 1.03 -8.34 16.47
C GLN A 396 1.66 -7.39 17.50
N SER A 397 0.91 -6.35 17.87
CA SER A 397 1.25 -5.47 18.99
C SER A 397 1.32 -6.25 20.30
N ASP A 398 2.17 -5.81 21.23
CA ASP A 398 2.11 -6.30 22.62
C ASP A 398 0.84 -5.79 23.34
N GLU A 399 0.38 -4.59 22.95
CA GLU A 399 -0.86 -4.00 23.47
C GLU A 399 -2.11 -4.78 23.04
N GLN A 400 -3.05 -4.88 23.98
CA GLN A 400 -4.35 -5.50 23.79
C GLN A 400 -5.45 -4.47 24.02
N ASP A 401 -6.51 -4.55 23.24
CA ASP A 401 -7.73 -3.80 23.48
C ASP A 401 -8.51 -4.33 24.70
N GLN A 402 -9.63 -3.68 25.04
CA GLN A 402 -10.50 -4.08 26.16
C GLN A 402 -11.12 -5.49 26.02
N PHE A 403 -11.05 -6.09 24.83
CA PHE A 403 -11.53 -7.44 24.53
C PHE A 403 -10.38 -8.45 24.45
N GLY A 404 -9.14 -8.04 24.75
CA GLY A 404 -7.95 -8.89 24.68
C GLY A 404 -7.42 -9.10 23.26
N LYS A 405 -7.91 -8.34 22.26
CA LYS A 405 -7.46 -8.44 20.88
C LYS A 405 -6.24 -7.56 20.65
N ARG A 406 -5.25 -8.10 19.97
CA ARG A 406 -4.04 -7.37 19.53
C ARG A 406 -4.23 -6.82 18.12
N GLU A 407 -3.54 -5.72 17.83
CA GLU A 407 -3.45 -5.19 16.47
C GLU A 407 -2.45 -6.04 15.66
N THR A 408 -2.84 -6.48 14.47
CA THR A 408 -1.91 -7.16 13.55
C THR A 408 -1.13 -6.10 12.77
N ILE A 409 0.18 -6.09 12.96
CA ILE A 409 1.12 -5.16 12.31
C ILE A 409 1.55 -5.69 10.94
N LEU A 410 1.76 -7.00 10.86
CA LEU A 410 2.06 -7.69 9.61
C LEU A 410 1.45 -9.09 9.66
N ALA A 411 0.59 -9.42 8.70
CA ALA A 411 0.10 -10.78 8.49
C ALA A 411 0.97 -11.54 7.48
N ASP A 412 0.94 -12.88 7.55
CA ASP A 412 1.55 -13.77 6.56
C ASP A 412 3.06 -13.52 6.33
N ALA A 413 3.77 -13.11 7.38
CA ALA A 413 5.21 -12.85 7.32
C ALA A 413 5.96 -14.14 6.99
N LYS A 414 6.84 -14.10 5.99
CA LYS A 414 7.56 -15.30 5.54
C LYS A 414 8.74 -15.66 6.45
N PRO A 415 8.98 -16.97 6.69
CA PRO A 415 10.13 -17.44 7.44
C PRO A 415 11.45 -16.96 6.82
N ASN A 416 12.50 -16.89 7.63
CA ASN A 416 13.87 -16.56 7.21
C ASN A 416 14.03 -15.19 6.52
N ARG A 417 13.04 -14.29 6.63
CA ARG A 417 13.11 -12.91 6.14
C ARG A 417 13.25 -11.94 7.30
N VAL A 418 14.06 -10.90 7.07
CA VAL A 418 14.24 -9.83 8.05
C VAL A 418 13.14 -8.80 7.85
N VAL A 419 12.23 -8.72 8.82
CA VAL A 419 11.21 -7.68 8.92
C VAL A 419 11.77 -6.51 9.73
N ARG A 420 11.69 -5.30 9.21
CA ARG A 420 12.19 -4.09 9.89
C ARG A 420 11.07 -3.45 10.69
N LEU A 421 11.24 -3.37 12.00
CA LEU A 421 10.24 -2.86 12.95
C LEU A 421 10.88 -1.83 13.87
N ASN A 422 10.07 -0.97 14.49
CA ASN A 422 10.55 -0.15 15.61
C ASN A 422 10.99 -1.08 16.76
N ALA A 423 11.91 -0.62 17.59
CA ALA A 423 12.25 -1.34 18.81
C ALA A 423 11.04 -1.37 19.75
N GLY A 424 10.76 -2.54 20.31
CA GLY A 424 9.57 -2.77 21.12
C GLY A 424 9.31 -4.25 21.37
N ALA A 425 8.30 -4.52 22.19
CA ALA A 425 7.76 -5.86 22.38
C ALA A 425 6.68 -6.14 21.33
N TYR A 426 6.66 -7.36 20.82
CA TYR A 426 5.72 -7.84 19.82
C TYR A 426 5.24 -9.24 20.18
N HIS A 427 3.98 -9.53 19.87
CA HIS A 427 3.45 -10.88 19.98
C HIS A 427 3.47 -11.54 18.60
N ILE A 428 4.13 -12.69 18.49
CA ILE A 428 4.23 -13.44 17.24
C ILE A 428 3.31 -14.63 17.32
N GLN A 429 2.32 -14.69 16.44
CA GLN A 429 1.45 -15.84 16.27
C GLN A 429 1.91 -16.63 15.05
N SER A 430 2.35 -17.86 15.26
CA SER A 430 2.77 -18.76 14.18
C SER A 430 1.77 -19.88 14.00
N LEU A 431 1.32 -20.08 12.76
CA LEU A 431 0.51 -21.21 12.35
C LEU A 431 1.35 -22.16 11.52
N TYR A 432 1.38 -23.44 11.90
CA TYR A 432 1.99 -24.51 11.10
C TYR A 432 0.91 -25.33 10.40
N GLY A 433 0.89 -25.24 9.07
CA GLY A 433 -0.08 -25.81 8.15
C GLY A 433 -1.40 -25.05 8.17
N ASP A 434 -2.51 -25.78 8.14
CA ASP A 434 -3.80 -25.22 7.76
C ASP A 434 -4.91 -25.44 8.78
N ALA A 435 -4.60 -25.98 9.96
CA ALA A 435 -5.57 -26.31 10.99
C ALA A 435 -5.30 -25.57 12.31
N ASN A 436 -4.81 -26.26 13.34
CA ASN A 436 -4.77 -25.72 14.71
C ASN A 436 -3.38 -25.71 15.38
N ALA A 437 -2.31 -26.00 14.63
CA ALA A 437 -0.94 -25.95 15.17
C ALA A 437 -0.46 -24.50 15.28
N ASN A 438 -1.07 -23.76 16.21
CA ASN A 438 -0.77 -22.37 16.53
C ASN A 438 0.17 -22.28 17.74
N VAL A 439 1.17 -21.41 17.65
CA VAL A 439 2.07 -21.07 18.76
C VAL A 439 2.22 -19.56 18.85
N GLY A 440 1.93 -19.00 20.02
CA GLY A 440 2.14 -17.59 20.34
C GLY A 440 3.43 -17.40 21.15
N VAL A 441 4.24 -16.40 20.82
CA VAL A 441 5.44 -16.04 21.59
C VAL A 441 5.65 -14.54 21.62
N ASP A 442 6.06 -14.01 22.77
CA ASP A 442 6.45 -12.60 22.90
C ASP A 442 7.93 -12.44 22.56
N VAL A 443 8.23 -11.49 21.68
CA VAL A 443 9.59 -11.22 21.19
C VAL A 443 9.88 -9.73 21.33
N THR A 444 11.05 -9.41 21.88
CA THR A 444 11.54 -8.03 21.97
C THR A 444 12.49 -7.75 20.82
N VAL A 445 12.17 -6.74 20.02
CA VAL A 445 13.05 -6.24 18.96
C VAL A 445 13.95 -5.15 19.52
N GLU A 446 15.26 -5.39 19.49
CA GLU A 446 16.26 -4.42 19.92
C GLU A 446 16.66 -3.47 18.78
N PRO A 447 16.86 -2.17 19.06
CA PRO A 447 17.25 -1.19 18.05
C PRO A 447 18.67 -1.47 17.54
N GLY A 448 18.87 -1.39 16.22
CA GLY A 448 20.16 -1.58 15.57
C GLY A 448 20.65 -3.04 15.49
N ARG A 449 19.82 -4.01 15.88
CA ARG A 449 20.16 -5.44 15.85
C ARG A 449 19.13 -6.24 15.08
N ILE A 450 19.52 -7.42 14.59
CA ILE A 450 18.60 -8.42 14.06
C ILE A 450 18.34 -9.43 15.18
N THR A 451 17.10 -9.46 15.65
CA THR A 451 16.60 -10.44 16.61
C THR A 451 16.10 -11.65 15.82
N GLN A 452 16.67 -12.82 16.09
CA GLN A 452 16.21 -14.08 15.51
C GLN A 452 15.37 -14.83 16.53
N ALA A 453 14.09 -15.05 16.23
CA ALA A 453 13.20 -15.87 17.05
C ALA A 453 12.96 -17.21 16.36
N THR A 454 13.17 -18.31 17.08
CA THR A 454 12.93 -19.66 16.58
C THR A 454 11.75 -20.26 17.33
N ILE A 455 10.67 -20.49 16.61
CA ILE A 455 9.40 -21.00 17.12
C ILE A 455 9.38 -22.51 16.92
N LYS A 456 9.11 -23.23 18.01
CA LYS A 456 9.05 -24.70 18.00
C LYS A 456 7.61 -25.15 17.86
N HIS A 457 7.33 -25.89 16.80
CA HIS A 457 6.04 -26.49 16.51
C HIS A 457 6.01 -27.96 16.92
N THR A 458 4.85 -28.40 17.39
CA THR A 458 4.57 -29.81 17.74
C THR A 458 3.55 -30.44 16.79
N GLY A 459 3.21 -29.76 15.69
CA GLY A 459 2.29 -30.29 14.70
C GLY A 459 2.87 -31.48 13.93
N ALA A 460 1.98 -32.31 13.37
CA ALA A 460 2.34 -33.42 12.49
C ALA A 460 1.40 -33.48 11.28
N LYS A 461 1.91 -33.96 10.15
CA LYS A 461 1.12 -34.11 8.93
C LYS A 461 0.30 -35.40 9.00
N ILE A 462 -1.03 -35.24 8.95
CA ILE A 462 -2.00 -36.31 9.06
C ILE A 462 -2.78 -36.44 7.77
N THR A 463 -2.74 -37.62 7.15
CA THR A 463 -3.54 -37.95 5.97
C THR A 463 -4.70 -38.83 6.37
N PHE A 464 -5.92 -38.50 5.96
CA PHE A 464 -7.10 -39.31 6.25
C PHE A 464 -7.50 -40.14 5.05
N ARG A 465 -8.03 -41.34 5.29
CA ARG A 465 -8.62 -42.17 4.25
C ARG A 465 -9.79 -42.99 4.79
N LEU A 466 -10.86 -43.10 4.02
CA LEU A 466 -12.00 -43.97 4.32
C LEU A 466 -11.88 -45.19 3.41
N VAL A 467 -11.94 -46.39 3.96
CA VAL A 467 -11.80 -47.66 3.21
C VAL A 467 -12.99 -48.58 3.46
N GLN A 468 -13.31 -49.45 2.51
CA GLN A 468 -14.38 -50.45 2.74
C GLN A 468 -13.98 -51.50 3.80
N ALA A 469 -12.76 -52.02 3.67
CA ALA A 469 -12.15 -52.97 4.59
C ALA A 469 -10.72 -52.53 4.87
N ALA A 470 -10.17 -52.91 6.02
CA ALA A 470 -8.86 -52.46 6.47
C ALA A 470 -7.77 -52.66 5.41
N GLY A 471 -7.00 -51.60 5.12
CA GLY A 471 -5.97 -51.58 4.08
C GLY A 471 -6.49 -51.51 2.63
N GLY A 472 -7.80 -51.29 2.42
CA GLY A 472 -8.41 -51.12 1.11
C GLY A 472 -8.11 -49.78 0.43
N GLU A 473 -8.77 -49.56 -0.71
CA GLU A 473 -8.66 -48.30 -1.45
C GLU A 473 -9.46 -47.18 -0.78
N ALA A 474 -8.93 -45.95 -0.87
CA ALA A 474 -9.57 -44.77 -0.29
C ALA A 474 -10.80 -44.36 -1.11
N LEU A 475 -11.94 -44.20 -0.44
CA LEU A 475 -13.21 -43.82 -1.04
C LEU A 475 -13.24 -42.31 -1.32
N ALA A 476 -13.54 -41.97 -2.57
CA ALA A 476 -13.79 -40.60 -3.00
C ALA A 476 -15.12 -40.06 -2.42
N ASP A 477 -15.33 -38.75 -2.59
CA ASP A 477 -16.54 -38.04 -2.14
C ASP A 477 -16.85 -38.20 -0.64
N THR A 478 -15.82 -38.50 0.16
CA THR A 478 -15.93 -38.57 1.61
C THR A 478 -15.83 -37.16 2.19
N LYS A 479 -16.82 -36.78 3.01
CA LYS A 479 -16.75 -35.54 3.81
C LYS A 479 -16.08 -35.85 5.13
N TRP A 480 -15.12 -35.04 5.51
CA TRP A 480 -14.30 -35.21 6.70
C TRP A 480 -14.56 -34.07 7.66
N GLN A 481 -14.68 -34.39 8.95
CA GLN A 481 -14.68 -33.44 10.05
C GLN A 481 -13.70 -33.90 11.12
N ILE A 482 -12.78 -33.02 11.50
CA ILE A 482 -11.77 -33.29 12.52
C ILE A 482 -12.17 -32.54 13.78
N LEU A 483 -12.34 -33.27 14.87
CA LEU A 483 -12.85 -32.78 16.15
C LEU A 483 -11.78 -32.87 17.23
N THR A 484 -11.70 -31.88 18.11
CA THR A 484 -10.89 -31.95 19.33
C THR A 484 -11.52 -32.95 20.32
N SER A 485 -10.80 -33.27 21.40
CA SER A 485 -11.39 -34.03 22.52
C SER A 485 -12.57 -33.33 23.18
N ALA A 486 -12.73 -32.01 22.97
CA ALA A 486 -13.85 -31.23 23.46
C ALA A 486 -15.00 -31.15 22.45
N GLY A 487 -14.91 -31.83 21.30
CA GLY A 487 -15.95 -31.82 20.27
C GLY A 487 -15.93 -30.59 19.35
N ASP A 488 -15.00 -29.66 19.56
CA ASP A 488 -14.84 -28.50 18.68
C ASP A 488 -14.35 -28.93 17.30
N ASN A 489 -14.98 -28.40 16.25
CA ASN A 489 -14.56 -28.64 14.88
C ASN A 489 -13.27 -27.85 14.58
N VAL A 490 -12.21 -28.59 14.31
CA VAL A 490 -10.90 -28.06 13.92
C VAL A 490 -10.84 -27.75 12.43
N LYS A 491 -11.36 -28.66 11.60
CA LYS A 491 -11.28 -28.57 10.14
C LYS A 491 -12.30 -29.50 9.51
N ALA A 492 -12.88 -29.06 8.40
CA ALA A 492 -13.72 -29.89 7.55
C ALA A 492 -13.27 -29.80 6.09
N ASN A 493 -13.34 -30.92 5.37
CA ASN A 493 -12.94 -30.99 3.97
C ASN A 493 -13.71 -32.11 3.25
N VAL A 494 -13.57 -32.19 1.92
CA VAL A 494 -14.10 -33.29 1.12
C VAL A 494 -12.97 -33.86 0.25
N GLY A 495 -12.88 -35.19 0.17
CA GLY A 495 -11.90 -35.86 -0.70
C GLY A 495 -11.52 -37.26 -0.24
N ALA A 496 -10.76 -37.97 -1.06
CA ALA A 496 -10.33 -39.35 -0.76
C ALA A 496 -9.13 -39.41 0.21
N LEU A 497 -8.18 -38.48 0.06
CA LEU A 497 -6.90 -38.46 0.80
C LEU A 497 -6.54 -37.04 1.28
N PRO A 498 -7.40 -36.36 2.03
CA PRO A 498 -7.05 -35.05 2.56
C PRO A 498 -5.89 -35.15 3.55
N THR A 499 -5.02 -34.14 3.50
CA THR A 499 -3.83 -34.06 4.35
C THR A 499 -3.81 -32.71 5.05
N HIS A 500 -3.71 -32.74 6.37
CA HIS A 500 -3.74 -31.56 7.23
C HIS A 500 -2.62 -31.63 8.27
N ILE A 501 -2.16 -30.48 8.75
CA ILE A 501 -1.19 -30.42 9.85
C ILE A 501 -1.91 -30.06 11.14
N LEU A 502 -1.89 -30.98 12.10
CA LEU A 502 -2.63 -30.85 13.35
C LEU A 502 -1.65 -30.79 14.54
N ALA A 503 -2.00 -30.01 15.56
CA ALA A 503 -1.22 -29.93 16.79
C ALA A 503 -1.19 -31.29 17.51
N ALA A 504 -0.14 -31.57 18.29
CA ALA A 504 -0.12 -32.75 19.16
C ALA A 504 -1.30 -32.76 20.13
N GLY A 505 -1.97 -33.90 20.28
CA GLY A 505 -3.21 -33.99 21.06
C GLY A 505 -4.07 -35.20 20.73
N SER A 506 -5.26 -35.24 21.33
CA SER A 506 -6.27 -36.28 21.12
C SER A 506 -7.41 -35.75 20.27
N TYR A 507 -7.76 -36.48 19.23
CA TYR A 507 -8.75 -36.08 18.24
C TYR A 507 -9.72 -37.21 17.93
N ALA A 508 -10.88 -36.84 17.38
CA ALA A 508 -11.77 -37.74 16.67
C ALA A 508 -11.93 -37.23 15.24
N VAL A 509 -11.96 -38.15 14.28
CA VAL A 509 -12.34 -37.82 12.91
C VAL A 509 -13.69 -38.45 12.61
N VAL A 510 -14.53 -37.73 11.89
CA VAL A 510 -15.81 -38.22 11.35
C VAL A 510 -15.73 -38.18 9.83
N ALA A 511 -15.98 -39.33 9.21
CA ALA A 511 -16.05 -39.50 7.77
C ALA A 511 -17.51 -39.78 7.39
N GLU A 512 -18.12 -38.92 6.58
CA GLU A 512 -19.46 -39.11 6.03
C GLU A 512 -19.34 -39.55 4.57
N HIS A 513 -19.95 -40.70 4.27
CA HIS A 513 -20.01 -41.29 2.93
C HIS A 513 -21.35 -41.98 2.73
N ASP A 514 -22.01 -41.76 1.59
CA ASP A 514 -23.33 -42.31 1.26
C ASP A 514 -24.41 -42.09 2.36
N GLY A 515 -24.34 -40.95 3.06
CA GLY A 515 -25.27 -40.60 4.14
C GLY A 515 -25.06 -41.37 5.44
N GLN A 516 -24.02 -42.19 5.54
CA GLN A 516 -23.58 -42.83 6.77
C GLN A 516 -22.32 -42.13 7.31
N SER A 517 -22.23 -42.04 8.64
CA SER A 517 -21.07 -41.47 9.32
C SER A 517 -20.26 -42.57 9.97
N TYR A 518 -18.94 -42.47 9.87
CA TYR A 518 -17.97 -43.36 10.49
C TYR A 518 -17.02 -42.52 11.31
N SER A 519 -16.55 -43.01 12.45
CA SER A 519 -15.65 -42.24 13.30
C SER A 519 -14.49 -43.06 13.82
N ARG A 520 -13.34 -42.38 14.00
CA ARG A 520 -12.17 -42.95 14.64
C ARG A 520 -11.52 -41.95 15.58
N LYS A 521 -11.18 -42.41 16.78
CA LYS A 521 -10.35 -41.65 17.73
C LYS A 521 -8.88 -41.93 17.46
N PHE A 522 -8.05 -40.91 17.55
CA PHE A 522 -6.61 -41.03 17.34
C PHE A 522 -5.86 -39.98 18.17
N SER A 523 -4.57 -40.22 18.39
CA SER A 523 -3.67 -39.28 19.07
C SER A 523 -2.47 -38.95 18.19
N ILE A 524 -2.09 -37.68 18.25
CA ILE A 524 -0.95 -37.13 17.52
C ILE A 524 0.18 -36.88 18.51
N GLU A 525 1.34 -37.41 18.16
CA GLU A 525 2.60 -37.15 18.85
C GLU A 525 3.41 -36.14 18.01
N PRO A 526 4.21 -35.27 18.65
CA PRO A 526 4.99 -34.26 17.93
C PRO A 526 5.90 -34.87 16.86
N GLY A 527 5.81 -34.37 15.62
CA GLY A 527 6.64 -34.81 14.49
C GLY A 527 6.35 -36.21 13.94
N SER A 528 5.29 -36.87 14.41
CA SER A 528 4.90 -38.21 13.94
C SER A 528 3.84 -38.12 12.86
N ASP A 529 4.27 -37.98 11.60
CA ASP A 529 3.38 -38.05 10.44
C ASP A 529 2.65 -39.40 10.40
N LYS A 530 1.33 -39.37 10.23
CA LYS A 530 0.49 -40.59 10.29
C LYS A 530 -0.61 -40.57 9.23
N GLN A 531 -0.97 -41.76 8.77
CA GLN A 531 -2.18 -41.96 8.00
C GLN A 531 -3.27 -42.55 8.91
N ILE A 532 -4.41 -41.87 8.98
CA ILE A 532 -5.57 -42.31 9.75
C ILE A 532 -6.57 -42.95 8.81
N GLU A 533 -6.76 -44.25 8.99
CA GLU A 533 -7.73 -45.05 8.25
C GLU A 533 -9.02 -45.17 9.04
N VAL A 534 -10.15 -44.88 8.41
CA VAL A 534 -11.49 -45.20 8.92
C VAL A 534 -12.04 -46.32 8.05
N ALA A 535 -12.49 -47.42 8.64
CA ALA A 535 -13.00 -48.55 7.87
C ALA A 535 -14.52 -48.65 8.01
N ILE A 536 -15.23 -48.84 6.89
CA ILE A 536 -16.69 -49.00 6.87
C ILE A 536 -17.10 -50.30 7.59
N GLU A 537 -16.26 -51.33 7.57
CA GLU A 537 -16.49 -52.58 8.28
C GLU A 537 -16.61 -52.44 9.80
N ASP A 538 -16.07 -51.36 10.39
CA ASP A 538 -16.23 -51.04 11.81
C ASP A 538 -17.67 -50.61 12.15
N GLY A 539 -18.50 -50.38 11.12
CA GLY A 539 -19.90 -49.99 11.21
C GLY A 539 -20.10 -48.48 11.37
N PRO A 540 -21.28 -47.96 11.00
CA PRO A 540 -21.59 -46.55 11.17
C PRO A 540 -21.66 -46.19 12.66
N ILE A 541 -21.21 -44.99 13.00
CA ILE A 541 -21.39 -44.47 14.36
C ILE A 541 -22.89 -44.24 14.64
N SER A 542 -23.35 -44.59 15.84
CA SER A 542 -24.75 -44.33 16.22
C SER A 542 -25.02 -42.82 16.30
N ALA A 543 -26.27 -42.41 16.08
CA ALA A 543 -26.64 -41.00 16.17
C ALA A 543 -26.32 -40.40 17.56
N GLU A 544 -26.52 -41.17 18.64
CA GLU A 544 -26.15 -40.72 19.99
C GLU A 544 -24.63 -40.60 20.18
N ALA A 545 -23.86 -41.53 19.61
CA ALA A 545 -22.40 -41.51 19.70
C ALA A 545 -21.79 -40.40 18.84
N LEU A 546 -22.40 -40.08 17.69
CA LEU A 546 -22.01 -38.93 16.87
C LEU A 546 -22.34 -37.62 17.59
N GLN A 547 -23.54 -37.52 18.16
CA GLN A 547 -23.95 -36.35 18.93
C GLN A 547 -23.02 -36.14 20.14
N ALA A 548 -22.64 -37.21 20.85
CA ALA A 548 -21.69 -37.14 21.97
C ALA A 548 -20.25 -36.75 21.56
N LEU A 549 -19.88 -36.87 20.29
CA LEU A 549 -18.60 -36.34 19.77
C LEU A 549 -18.70 -34.87 19.37
N LEU A 550 -19.88 -34.40 18.97
CA LEU A 550 -20.13 -33.03 18.53
C LEU A 550 -20.51 -32.10 19.69
N ASP A 551 -21.07 -32.66 20.78
CA ASP A 551 -21.42 -31.91 21.97
C ASP A 551 -20.18 -31.64 22.84
N PRO A 552 -20.00 -30.41 23.35
CA PRO A 552 -18.92 -30.10 24.25
C PRO A 552 -19.03 -30.91 25.55
N PRO A 553 -17.90 -31.33 26.17
CA PRO A 553 -17.91 -32.12 27.39
C PRO A 553 -18.68 -31.39 28.48
N GLU A 554 -19.61 -32.09 29.12
CA GLU A 554 -20.44 -31.52 30.18
C GLU A 554 -19.53 -30.92 31.26
N ALA A 555 -19.68 -29.61 31.51
CA ALA A 555 -18.87 -28.91 32.51
C ALA A 555 -18.95 -29.67 33.84
N PRO A 556 -17.83 -29.83 34.57
CA PRO A 556 -17.84 -30.57 35.83
C PRO A 556 -18.91 -29.98 36.74
N ARG A 557 -19.96 -30.77 37.01
CA ARG A 557 -21.03 -30.35 37.90
C ARG A 557 -20.38 -30.03 39.26
N PRO A 558 -20.63 -28.85 39.85
CA PRO A 558 -20.18 -28.59 41.21
C PRO A 558 -20.74 -29.72 42.09
N GLY A 559 -19.83 -30.50 42.67
CA GLY A 559 -20.17 -31.73 43.36
C GLY A 559 -21.20 -31.44 44.45
N THR A 560 -22.36 -32.08 44.36
CA THR A 560 -23.25 -32.28 45.51
C THR A 560 -22.53 -33.24 46.46
N GLY A 561 -21.57 -32.69 47.21
CA GLY A 561 -20.94 -33.34 48.34
C GLY A 561 -21.98 -33.51 49.44
N GLY A 562 -22.35 -34.76 49.67
CA GLY A 562 -23.24 -35.17 50.76
C GLY A 562 -22.70 -34.73 52.12
N LEU A 563 -23.65 -34.39 52.99
CA LEU A 563 -23.50 -34.11 54.41
C LEU A 563 -22.74 -35.25 55.12
N ALA A 564 -21.56 -34.96 55.65
CA ALA A 564 -21.02 -35.54 56.89
C ALA A 564 -19.73 -34.83 57.31
N GLY A 565 -19.75 -34.16 58.47
CA GLY A 565 -18.54 -33.74 59.20
C GLY A 565 -18.56 -32.30 59.69
N GLU A 566 -19.14 -32.08 60.87
CA GLU A 566 -18.96 -30.88 61.69
C GLU A 566 -17.49 -30.46 61.85
N GLY A 567 -17.23 -29.17 61.64
CA GLY A 567 -15.98 -28.48 62.00
C GLY A 567 -16.12 -26.97 61.73
N PRO A 568 -15.92 -26.08 62.73
CA PRO A 568 -16.36 -24.69 62.63
C PRO A 568 -15.29 -23.82 61.96
N GLY A 569 -15.68 -23.10 60.92
CA GLY A 569 -14.83 -22.13 60.23
C GLY A 569 -15.57 -21.44 59.10
N GLY A 570 -16.48 -20.54 59.45
CA GLY A 570 -17.24 -19.75 58.49
C GLY A 570 -16.35 -18.77 57.73
N PHE A 571 -16.58 -18.68 56.42
CA PHE A 571 -16.26 -17.51 55.61
C PHE A 571 -17.34 -17.37 54.53
N ASP A 572 -18.33 -16.52 54.81
CA ASP A 572 -19.30 -16.04 53.83
C ASP A 572 -18.66 -14.91 53.01
N GLY A 573 -18.65 -15.06 51.69
CA GLY A 573 -18.01 -14.09 50.79
C GLY A 573 -18.59 -14.12 49.38
N PHE A 574 -19.92 -14.04 49.24
CA PHE A 574 -20.53 -13.59 47.98
C PHE A 574 -20.61 -12.05 48.01
N SER A 575 -19.72 -11.40 47.25
CA SER A 575 -19.75 -9.94 47.07
C SER A 575 -20.99 -9.52 46.30
N THR A 576 -21.76 -8.59 46.85
CA THR A 576 -22.82 -7.86 46.17
C THR A 576 -22.24 -6.91 45.10
N PRO A 577 -22.98 -6.61 44.00
CA PRO A 577 -22.54 -5.64 43.00
C PRO A 577 -22.35 -4.26 43.62
N ALA A 578 -21.31 -3.54 43.20
CA ALA A 578 -20.99 -2.20 43.70
C ALA A 578 -22.04 -1.15 43.30
N ASP A 579 -22.43 -0.31 44.26
CA ASP A 579 -23.31 0.85 44.05
C ASP A 579 -22.59 1.92 43.20
N PRO A 580 -23.11 2.29 42.01
CA PRO A 580 -22.47 3.26 41.11
C PRO A 580 -22.45 4.70 41.64
N ASN A 581 -23.10 4.99 42.78
CA ASN A 581 -23.09 6.32 43.40
C ASN A 581 -22.24 6.40 44.68
N ALA A 582 -21.43 5.38 44.98
CA ALA A 582 -20.51 5.44 46.11
C ALA A 582 -19.45 6.55 45.88
N PRO A 583 -19.16 7.39 46.91
CA PRO A 583 -18.20 8.47 46.75
C PRO A 583 -16.80 7.92 46.44
N LEU A 584 -16.24 8.35 45.30
CA LEU A 584 -14.90 7.94 44.84
C LEU A 584 -13.84 8.36 45.86
N LEU A 585 -13.15 7.37 46.45
CA LEU A 585 -11.97 7.59 47.28
C LEU A 585 -10.86 8.23 46.41
N ASN A 586 -10.52 9.47 46.74
CA ASN A 586 -9.48 10.25 46.10
C ASN A 586 -8.09 9.59 46.36
N PRO A 587 -7.32 9.16 45.33
CA PRO A 587 -6.10 8.36 45.52
C PRO A 587 -4.89 9.16 46.04
N GLY A 588 -5.07 10.39 46.52
CA GLY A 588 -4.00 11.28 46.98
C GLY A 588 -3.51 11.11 48.43
N ALA A 589 -3.89 10.07 49.17
CA ALA A 589 -3.65 9.99 50.62
C ALA A 589 -2.61 8.95 51.08
N LEU A 590 -1.77 8.41 50.20
CA LEU A 590 -0.72 7.44 50.58
C LEU A 590 0.71 7.90 50.29
N LEU A 591 1.01 9.17 50.57
CA LEU A 591 2.40 9.64 50.71
C LEU A 591 2.53 10.58 51.91
N ARG A 592 2.87 10.01 53.08
CA ARG A 592 3.73 10.71 54.05
C ARG A 592 4.92 9.82 54.42
N PRO A 593 6.14 10.39 54.44
CA PRO A 593 7.37 9.68 54.74
C PRO A 593 7.55 9.54 56.26
N SER A 594 8.49 8.68 56.65
CA SER A 594 8.91 8.53 58.03
C SER A 594 9.47 9.85 58.61
N ARG A 595 8.90 10.21 59.77
CA ARG A 595 9.19 11.29 60.75
C ARG A 595 8.65 12.69 60.48
#